data_AF-A0A367YD96-F1
#
_entry.id   AF-A0A367YD96-F1
#
_cell.length_a   1.000
_cell.length_b   1.000
_cell.length_c   1.000
_cell.angle_alpha   90.00
_cell.angle_beta   90.00
_cell.angle_gamma   90.00
#
_symmetry.space_group_name_H-M   'P 1'
#
loop_
_entity.id
_entity.type
_entity.pdbx_description
1 polymer ?
#
loop_
_entity_poly.entity_id
_entity_poly.type
_entity_poly.pdbx_seq_one_letter_code
_entity_poly.pdbx_strand_id
1 'polypeptide(L)'
;MNTTPPRKINRISFLDQGFSIGDSELNAPGSPIKRSHWKPQSSATRCKLCDKTLSVKNGIVNCRKCGYLFCNDHTHYKVRLRNPTGDEKAPQYDSTGVWCRCCETCYFERQHVEINSVDLTEEFKLKRQSKVESEQLNRTKIQRNFIKLTNLLSEKSSVDNIANWSPDSNNCSICFVKFNLFIRRHHCRLCGDVVCDDPDGIRKGCSINVPLIRLVEKLPNLNYQVTPATDEQVKFRCCVNCKNALLFDWKRDANGDNPIFTIYDAMLLQKQQIERIIPQFELLVNDSKESLKSRNKLVQALKDLEDSLHLFRNLFYYKEDEQLLVQPEYAPYEKLISNIYQSMAVFLQDNLVKYKQISDTYKQNSPAPQTPSPPRLTKKQIREMREQLMVMNEQKFLVEKLIKDYTKQRRFDELDTLITNKTELQETIQSLEEELGEFAF
;
A
#
# COMPACT_ATOMS: atom_id res chain seq x y z
N MET A 1 31.27 32.08 -16.22
CA MET A 1 30.19 33.01 -16.62
C MET A 1 29.91 32.78 -18.08
N ASN A 2 28.71 32.32 -18.43
CA ASN A 2 28.14 32.37 -19.79
C ASN A 2 26.62 32.24 -19.64
N THR A 3 25.94 33.38 -19.72
CA THR A 3 24.49 33.52 -19.64
C THR A 3 23.88 33.45 -21.04
N THR A 4 22.95 32.52 -21.25
CA THR A 4 22.19 32.40 -22.50
C THR A 4 21.16 33.54 -22.60
N PRO A 5 21.03 34.24 -23.73
CA PRO A 5 20.12 35.38 -23.86
C PRO A 5 18.64 34.96 -24.01
N PRO A 6 17.68 35.78 -23.53
CA PRO A 6 16.26 35.47 -23.56
C PRO A 6 15.70 35.60 -24.99
N ARG A 7 14.98 34.58 -25.46
CA ARG A 7 14.29 34.60 -26.75
C ARG A 7 13.13 35.61 -26.70
N LYS A 8 13.16 36.59 -27.61
CA LYS A 8 12.09 37.56 -27.88
C LYS A 8 10.78 36.85 -28.24
N ILE A 9 9.70 37.27 -27.61
CA ILE A 9 8.32 36.90 -27.97
C ILE A 9 7.93 37.73 -29.20
N ASN A 10 7.66 37.07 -30.32
CA ASN A 10 7.10 37.71 -31.51
C ASN A 10 5.64 38.09 -31.25
N ARG A 11 5.30 39.37 -31.45
CA ARG A 11 3.92 39.87 -31.51
C ARG A 11 3.22 39.24 -32.72
N ILE A 12 2.09 38.56 -32.49
CA ILE A 12 1.23 38.01 -33.54
C ILE A 12 0.20 39.08 -33.94
N SER A 13 0.10 39.32 -35.25
CA SER A 13 -0.86 40.22 -35.90
C SER A 13 -2.26 39.61 -35.93
N PHE A 14 -3.27 40.44 -35.66
CA PHE A 14 -4.69 40.08 -35.71
C PHE A 14 -5.21 40.10 -37.15
N LEU A 15 -5.67 38.95 -37.64
CA LEU A 15 -6.56 38.83 -38.80
C LEU A 15 -7.82 38.06 -38.36
N ASP A 16 -8.97 38.58 -38.80
CA ASP A 16 -10.31 38.48 -38.23
C ASP A 16 -11.05 37.13 -38.45
N GLN A 17 -10.38 35.99 -38.31
CA GLN A 17 -11.04 34.68 -38.34
C GLN A 17 -10.88 33.97 -36.99
N GLY A 18 -12.01 33.75 -36.31
CA GLY A 18 -12.12 33.22 -34.95
C GLY A 18 -11.17 32.06 -34.63
N PHE A 19 -10.08 32.39 -33.95
CA PHE A 19 -9.03 31.46 -33.55
C PHE A 19 -9.38 30.85 -32.19
N SER A 20 -9.78 29.58 -32.15
CA SER A 20 -9.87 28.81 -30.91
C SER A 20 -8.45 28.42 -30.50
N ILE A 21 -7.93 29.02 -29.43
CA ILE A 21 -6.60 28.77 -28.82
C ILE A 21 -6.34 27.28 -28.47
N GLY A 22 -7.34 26.40 -28.58
CA GLY A 22 -7.18 24.94 -28.48
C GLY A 22 -6.65 24.23 -29.73
N ASP A 23 -6.39 24.92 -30.84
CA ASP A 23 -5.92 24.32 -32.10
C ASP A 23 -4.39 24.49 -32.28
N SER A 24 -3.60 24.18 -31.25
CA SER A 24 -2.14 24.07 -31.40
C SER A 24 -1.81 22.84 -32.26
N GLU A 25 -1.04 23.04 -33.33
CA GLU A 25 -0.68 22.06 -34.38
C GLU A 25 -0.08 20.73 -33.88
N LEU A 26 0.34 20.66 -32.62
CA LEU A 26 0.93 19.48 -31.97
C LEU A 26 -0.09 18.39 -31.58
N ASN A 27 -1.41 18.62 -31.71
CA ASN A 27 -2.44 17.67 -31.25
C ASN A 27 -3.36 17.07 -32.34
N ALA A 28 -3.22 17.48 -33.60
CA ALA A 28 -3.66 16.81 -34.84
C ALA A 28 -3.68 17.86 -35.97
N PRO A 29 -3.03 17.63 -37.12
CA PRO A 29 -3.21 18.50 -38.28
C PRO A 29 -4.68 18.44 -38.70
N GLY A 30 -5.34 19.60 -38.84
CA GLY A 30 -6.65 19.77 -39.45
C GLY A 30 -7.63 18.60 -39.22
N SER A 31 -8.16 18.46 -38.00
CA SER A 31 -9.16 17.41 -37.70
C SER A 31 -10.22 17.37 -38.81
N PRO A 32 -10.33 16.26 -39.57
CA PRO A 32 -11.19 16.18 -40.75
C PRO A 32 -12.68 16.16 -40.39
N ILE A 33 -13.03 16.35 -39.11
CA ILE A 33 -14.40 16.32 -38.64
C ILE A 33 -15.16 17.57 -39.10
N LYS A 34 -16.24 17.33 -39.85
CA LYS A 34 -17.18 18.34 -40.33
C LYS A 34 -17.74 19.14 -39.15
N ARG A 35 -17.68 20.47 -39.28
CA ARG A 35 -18.12 21.45 -38.27
C ARG A 35 -19.53 21.97 -38.50
N SER A 36 -20.29 21.37 -39.43
CA SER A 36 -21.65 21.81 -39.79
C SER A 36 -22.63 21.83 -38.62
N HIS A 37 -22.38 21.02 -37.58
CA HIS A 37 -23.22 20.93 -36.39
C HIS A 37 -22.81 21.91 -35.26
N TRP A 38 -21.74 22.70 -35.45
CA TRP A 38 -21.24 23.60 -34.42
C TRP A 38 -22.21 24.74 -34.16
N LYS A 39 -22.49 25.01 -32.88
CA LYS A 39 -23.32 26.14 -32.48
C LYS A 39 -22.53 27.44 -32.64
N PRO A 40 -23.16 28.49 -33.23
CA PRO A 40 -22.49 29.76 -33.45
C PRO A 40 -22.19 30.47 -32.13
N GLN A 41 -21.17 31.31 -32.14
CA GLN A 41 -20.85 32.20 -31.04
C GLN A 41 -21.81 33.40 -31.10
N SER A 42 -22.36 33.81 -29.95
CA SER A 42 -23.12 35.05 -29.79
C SER A 42 -22.37 36.04 -28.87
N SER A 43 -22.82 37.29 -28.81
CA SER A 43 -22.23 38.33 -27.96
C SER A 43 -22.19 37.97 -26.47
N ALA A 44 -23.05 37.05 -26.03
CA ALA A 44 -23.09 36.54 -24.65
C ALA A 44 -22.97 35.00 -24.62
N THR A 45 -21.94 34.45 -25.26
CA THR A 45 -21.72 33.00 -25.27
C THR A 45 -21.35 32.49 -23.88
N ARG A 46 -22.09 31.50 -23.36
CA ARG A 46 -21.85 30.86 -22.05
C ARG A 46 -21.45 29.40 -22.20
N CYS A 47 -20.67 28.89 -21.25
CA CYS A 47 -20.33 27.48 -21.17
C CYS A 47 -21.60 26.65 -20.96
N LYS A 48 -21.85 25.65 -21.80
CA LYS A 48 -23.04 24.81 -21.67
C LYS A 48 -23.12 24.02 -20.35
N LEU A 49 -21.99 23.78 -19.67
CA LEU A 49 -21.93 22.99 -18.43
C LEU A 49 -21.93 23.85 -17.15
N CYS A 50 -21.05 24.85 -17.06
CA CYS A 50 -20.92 25.68 -15.85
C CYS A 50 -21.50 27.09 -15.97
N ASP A 51 -22.10 27.41 -17.11
CA ASP A 51 -22.76 28.68 -17.43
C ASP A 51 -21.88 29.95 -17.31
N LYS A 52 -20.58 29.80 -17.09
CA LYS A 52 -19.62 30.92 -17.11
C LYS A 52 -19.58 31.56 -18.50
N THR A 53 -19.57 32.89 -18.55
CA THR A 53 -19.35 33.65 -19.78
C THR A 53 -18.01 33.26 -20.39
N LEU A 54 -18.02 32.86 -21.66
CA LEU A 54 -16.82 32.45 -22.38
C LEU A 54 -16.08 33.69 -22.89
N SER A 55 -14.77 33.61 -22.81
CA SER A 55 -13.82 34.64 -23.21
C SER A 55 -12.57 33.97 -23.76
N VAL A 56 -11.72 34.75 -24.42
CA VAL A 56 -10.42 34.27 -24.90
C VAL A 56 -9.59 33.66 -23.77
N LYS A 57 -9.72 34.16 -22.52
CA LYS A 57 -8.95 33.71 -21.35
C LYS A 57 -9.39 32.34 -20.82
N ASN A 58 -10.69 32.10 -20.68
CA ASN A 58 -11.22 30.83 -20.15
C ASN A 58 -11.59 29.81 -21.24
N GLY A 59 -11.49 30.20 -22.52
CA GLY A 59 -11.67 29.34 -23.67
C GLY A 59 -13.06 29.43 -24.28
N ILE A 60 -13.12 29.55 -25.60
CA ILE A 60 -14.35 29.51 -26.40
C ILE A 60 -14.25 28.28 -27.31
N VAL A 61 -14.68 27.11 -26.80
CA VAL A 61 -14.39 25.82 -27.43
C VAL A 61 -15.68 25.08 -27.79
N ASN A 62 -15.89 24.80 -29.07
CA ASN A 62 -16.92 23.86 -29.51
C ASN A 62 -16.48 22.42 -29.26
N CYS A 63 -17.32 21.61 -28.62
CA CYS A 63 -17.15 20.17 -28.54
C CYS A 63 -17.24 19.56 -29.95
N ARG A 64 -16.29 18.69 -30.36
CA ARG A 64 -16.28 18.10 -31.70
C ARG A 64 -17.37 17.04 -31.94
N LYS A 65 -18.04 16.56 -30.88
CA LYS A 65 -19.16 15.60 -30.96
C LYS A 65 -20.52 16.28 -31.05
N CYS A 66 -20.82 17.19 -30.12
CA CYS A 66 -22.15 17.79 -29.99
C CYS A 66 -22.24 19.23 -30.51
N GLY A 67 -21.11 19.90 -30.76
CA GLY A 67 -21.07 21.25 -31.31
C GLY A 67 -21.38 22.39 -30.34
N TYR A 68 -21.79 22.11 -29.09
CA TYR A 68 -22.00 23.14 -28.07
C TYR A 68 -20.68 23.78 -27.60
N LEU A 69 -20.78 24.98 -27.03
CA LEU A 69 -19.67 25.82 -26.56
C LEU A 69 -19.39 25.61 -25.07
N PHE A 70 -18.10 25.52 -24.72
CA PHE A 70 -17.63 25.28 -23.37
C PHE A 70 -16.32 26.04 -23.09
N CYS A 71 -15.98 26.19 -21.80
CA CYS A 71 -14.67 26.65 -21.38
C CYS A 71 -13.62 25.54 -21.54
N ASN A 72 -12.34 25.89 -21.36
CA ASN A 72 -11.24 24.94 -21.46
C ASN A 72 -11.38 23.77 -20.49
N ASP A 73 -11.73 24.07 -19.24
CA ASP A 73 -11.89 23.09 -18.16
C ASP A 73 -12.97 22.06 -18.47
N HIS A 74 -14.05 22.43 -19.17
CA HIS A 74 -15.14 21.51 -19.50
C HIS A 74 -15.02 20.90 -20.90
N THR A 75 -13.87 21.05 -21.56
CA THR A 75 -13.57 20.40 -22.85
C THR A 75 -12.22 19.69 -22.89
N HIS A 76 -11.54 19.46 -21.78
CA HIS A 76 -10.20 18.86 -21.79
C HIS A 76 -10.18 17.37 -22.21
N TYR A 77 -11.34 16.74 -22.36
CA TYR A 77 -11.49 15.35 -22.76
C TYR A 77 -11.21 15.12 -24.25
N LYS A 78 -10.84 13.88 -24.59
CA LYS A 78 -10.61 13.43 -25.96
C LYS A 78 -11.38 12.14 -26.25
N VAL A 79 -12.00 12.05 -27.42
CA VAL A 79 -12.71 10.88 -27.95
C VAL A 79 -12.31 10.64 -29.40
N ARG A 80 -12.43 9.40 -29.90
CA ARG A 80 -12.25 9.09 -31.32
C ARG A 80 -13.57 9.26 -32.07
N LEU A 81 -13.56 10.08 -33.13
CA LEU A 81 -14.75 10.39 -33.92
C LEU A 81 -14.50 10.15 -35.40
N ARG A 82 -15.55 9.76 -36.12
CA ARG A 82 -15.61 9.82 -37.59
C ARG A 82 -16.63 10.84 -38.06
N ASN A 83 -16.50 11.25 -39.32
CA ASN A 83 -17.51 12.08 -39.97
C ASN A 83 -18.87 11.36 -40.07
N PRO A 84 -19.98 12.11 -40.03
CA PRO A 84 -21.29 11.55 -40.30
C PRO A 84 -21.37 10.96 -41.72
N THR A 85 -22.04 9.83 -41.86
CA THR A 85 -22.31 9.12 -43.11
C THR A 85 -23.82 8.90 -43.29
N GLY A 86 -24.33 8.96 -44.53
CA GLY A 86 -25.77 8.81 -44.79
C GLY A 86 -26.61 9.91 -44.11
N ASP A 87 -27.63 9.50 -43.35
CA ASP A 87 -28.58 10.39 -42.68
C ASP A 87 -28.09 10.93 -41.31
N GLU A 88 -26.86 10.60 -40.91
CA GLU A 88 -26.28 11.07 -39.65
C GLU A 88 -26.05 12.59 -39.67
N LYS A 89 -26.51 13.28 -38.62
CA LYS A 89 -26.43 14.76 -38.53
C LYS A 89 -25.22 15.27 -37.73
N ALA A 90 -24.54 14.39 -37.01
CA ALA A 90 -23.41 14.73 -36.16
C ALA A 90 -22.32 13.65 -36.24
N PRO A 91 -21.06 13.97 -35.91
CA PRO A 91 -19.97 13.00 -35.86
C PRO A 91 -20.31 11.82 -34.95
N GLN A 92 -19.85 10.62 -35.29
CA GLN A 92 -20.11 9.40 -34.52
C GLN A 92 -18.86 8.90 -33.81
N TYR A 93 -19.03 8.20 -32.69
CA TYR A 93 -17.93 7.51 -32.02
C TYR A 93 -17.43 6.36 -32.89
N ASP A 94 -16.12 6.24 -33.03
CA ASP A 94 -15.51 5.19 -33.85
C ASP A 94 -14.13 4.86 -33.27
N SER A 95 -13.86 3.58 -33.01
CA SER A 95 -12.58 3.11 -32.47
C SER A 95 -11.41 3.39 -33.41
N THR A 96 -11.65 3.51 -34.70
CA THR A 96 -10.67 3.84 -35.75
C THR A 96 -10.68 5.32 -36.14
N GLY A 97 -11.58 6.11 -35.54
CA GLY A 97 -11.74 7.53 -35.81
C GLY A 97 -10.57 8.41 -35.33
N VAL A 98 -10.65 9.70 -35.63
CA VAL A 98 -9.65 10.69 -35.27
C VAL A 98 -9.87 11.17 -33.84
N TRP A 99 -8.78 11.29 -33.06
CA TRP A 99 -8.83 11.88 -31.73
C TRP A 99 -9.26 13.34 -31.78
N CYS A 100 -10.35 13.64 -31.10
CA CYS A 100 -11.01 14.93 -31.11
C CYS A 100 -11.31 15.38 -29.68
N ARG A 101 -11.14 16.69 -29.44
CA ARG A 101 -11.52 17.33 -28.18
C ARG A 101 -13.05 17.27 -27.98
N CYS A 102 -13.52 16.92 -26.80
CA CYS A 102 -14.96 16.90 -26.50
C CYS A 102 -15.26 17.41 -25.09
N CYS A 103 -16.54 17.68 -24.82
CA CYS A 103 -17.01 17.95 -23.47
C CYS A 103 -17.07 16.67 -22.63
N GLU A 104 -17.18 16.88 -21.33
CA GLU A 104 -17.35 15.82 -20.33
C GLU A 104 -18.52 14.87 -20.64
N THR A 105 -19.68 15.45 -20.93
CA THR A 105 -20.90 14.69 -21.26
C THR A 105 -20.67 13.74 -22.43
N CYS A 106 -20.10 14.22 -23.54
CA CYS A 106 -19.78 13.36 -24.68
C CYS A 106 -18.65 12.37 -24.39
N TYR A 107 -17.76 12.67 -23.44
CA TYR A 107 -16.75 11.69 -23.03
C TYR A 107 -17.43 10.52 -22.32
N PHE A 108 -18.24 10.77 -21.30
CA PHE A 108 -18.84 9.70 -20.48
C PHE A 108 -20.02 8.98 -21.15
N GLU A 109 -20.78 9.66 -22.01
CA GLU A 109 -21.91 9.05 -22.75
C GLU A 109 -21.47 8.19 -23.94
N ARG A 110 -20.16 8.12 -24.25
CA ARG A 110 -19.69 7.22 -25.30
C ARG A 110 -20.06 5.79 -24.91
N GLN A 111 -20.79 5.08 -25.77
CA GLN A 111 -20.86 3.63 -25.66
C GLN A 111 -19.42 3.14 -25.61
N HIS A 112 -19.09 2.38 -24.57
CA HIS A 112 -17.76 1.83 -24.42
C HIS A 112 -17.53 0.98 -25.66
N VAL A 113 -16.70 1.47 -26.58
CA VAL A 113 -16.06 0.60 -27.55
C VAL A 113 -15.39 -0.46 -26.68
N GLU A 114 -15.77 -1.73 -26.83
CA GLU A 114 -15.11 -2.85 -26.19
C GLU A 114 -13.60 -2.66 -26.41
N ILE A 115 -12.92 -2.22 -25.36
CA ILE A 115 -11.47 -2.27 -25.35
C ILE A 115 -11.20 -3.76 -25.26
N ASN A 116 -10.70 -4.35 -26.34
CA ASN A 116 -10.20 -5.71 -26.33
C ASN A 116 -9.02 -5.76 -25.34
N SER A 117 -9.31 -5.97 -24.06
CA SER A 117 -8.33 -6.20 -23.01
C SER A 117 -8.20 -7.69 -22.81
N VAL A 118 -6.99 -8.21 -22.95
CA VAL A 118 -6.65 -9.58 -22.56
C VAL A 118 -6.05 -9.50 -21.16
N ASP A 119 -6.73 -10.08 -20.18
CA ASP A 119 -6.16 -10.26 -18.85
C ASP A 119 -5.18 -11.44 -18.87
N LEU A 120 -3.89 -11.13 -18.73
CA LEU A 120 -2.80 -12.12 -18.67
C LEU A 120 -2.30 -12.34 -17.23
N THR A 121 -3.05 -11.89 -16.22
CA THR A 121 -2.63 -11.93 -14.81
C THR A 121 -2.35 -13.36 -14.35
N GLU A 122 -3.21 -14.32 -14.70
CA GLU A 122 -3.01 -15.72 -14.31
C GLU A 122 -1.81 -16.37 -15.02
N GLU A 123 -1.62 -16.10 -16.31
CA GLU A 123 -0.44 -16.59 -17.03
C GLU A 123 0.85 -16.00 -16.45
N PHE A 124 0.84 -14.70 -16.12
CA PHE A 124 1.95 -14.05 -15.45
C PHE A 124 2.24 -14.68 -14.08
N LYS A 125 1.21 -14.94 -13.26
CA LYS A 125 1.35 -15.59 -11.95
C LYS A 125 1.98 -16.97 -12.09
N LEU A 126 1.50 -17.80 -13.02
CA LEU A 126 2.04 -19.15 -13.25
C LEU A 126 3.52 -19.12 -13.69
N LYS A 127 3.87 -18.25 -14.65
CA LYS A 127 5.26 -18.09 -15.10
C LYS A 127 6.17 -17.58 -13.98
N ARG A 128 5.68 -16.61 -13.20
CA ARG A 128 6.42 -16.07 -12.05
C ARG A 128 6.62 -17.14 -10.98
N GLN A 129 5.58 -17.90 -10.65
CA GLN A 129 5.63 -18.95 -9.64
C GLN A 129 6.66 -20.02 -10.01
N SER A 130 6.61 -20.55 -11.23
CA SER A 130 7.59 -21.53 -11.72
C SER A 130 9.03 -21.00 -11.64
N LYS A 131 9.26 -19.74 -12.01
CA LYS A 131 10.58 -19.12 -11.90
C LYS A 131 11.05 -18.99 -10.44
N VAL A 132 10.17 -18.50 -9.55
CA VAL A 132 10.48 -18.33 -8.12
C VAL A 132 10.79 -19.68 -7.47
N GLU A 133 10.01 -20.71 -7.76
CA GLU A 133 10.22 -22.07 -7.25
C GLU A 133 11.55 -22.65 -7.73
N SER A 134 11.89 -22.48 -9.01
CA SER A 134 13.17 -22.92 -9.56
C SER A 134 14.37 -22.26 -8.87
N GLU A 135 14.30 -20.94 -8.67
CA GLU A 135 15.34 -20.19 -7.95
C GLU A 135 15.43 -20.60 -6.47
N GLN A 136 14.30 -20.81 -5.81
CA GLN A 136 14.24 -21.26 -4.41
C GLN A 136 14.82 -22.67 -4.24
N LEU A 137 14.51 -23.58 -5.17
CA LEU A 137 15.08 -24.93 -5.18
C LEU A 137 16.60 -24.89 -5.38
N ASN A 138 17.07 -24.08 -6.33
CA ASN A 138 18.49 -23.88 -6.57
C ASN A 138 19.19 -23.34 -5.31
N ARG A 139 18.64 -22.31 -4.67
CA ARG A 139 19.18 -21.76 -3.42
C ARG A 139 19.27 -22.79 -2.30
N THR A 140 18.21 -23.56 -2.09
CA THR A 140 18.19 -24.65 -1.09
C THR A 140 19.27 -25.71 -1.39
N LYS A 141 19.46 -26.07 -2.66
CA LYS A 141 20.52 -27.01 -3.08
C LYS A 141 21.91 -26.44 -2.79
N ILE A 142 22.16 -25.18 -3.13
CA ILE A 142 23.45 -24.52 -2.89
C ILE A 142 23.74 -24.39 -1.39
N GLN A 143 22.74 -24.01 -0.57
CA GLN A 143 22.88 -23.95 0.88
C GLN A 143 23.22 -25.33 1.48
N ARG A 144 22.51 -26.38 1.07
CA ARG A 144 22.80 -27.76 1.50
C ARG A 144 24.24 -28.17 1.15
N ASN A 145 24.68 -27.86 -0.06
CA ASN A 145 26.03 -28.18 -0.52
C ASN A 145 27.08 -27.37 0.24
N PHE A 146 26.79 -26.12 0.58
CA PHE A 146 27.68 -25.27 1.38
C PHE A 146 27.82 -25.80 2.82
N ILE A 147 26.73 -26.24 3.45
CA ILE A 147 26.77 -26.88 4.79
C ILE A 147 27.66 -28.13 4.75
N LYS A 148 27.44 -29.02 3.77
CA LYS A 148 28.27 -30.23 3.58
C LYS A 148 29.74 -29.89 3.36
N LEU A 149 30.02 -28.90 2.51
CA LEU A 149 31.38 -28.40 2.25
C LEU A 149 32.06 -27.92 3.53
N THR A 150 31.34 -27.15 4.34
CA THR A 150 31.85 -26.57 5.58
C THR A 150 32.25 -27.66 6.57
N ASN A 151 31.40 -28.68 6.75
CA ASN A 151 31.69 -29.80 7.65
C ASN A 151 32.90 -30.60 7.15
N LEU A 152 32.94 -30.97 5.86
CA LEU A 152 34.04 -31.75 5.29
C LEU A 152 35.39 -31.03 5.36
N LEU A 153 35.41 -29.72 5.05
CA LEU A 153 36.63 -28.92 5.14
C LEU A 153 37.11 -28.74 6.59
N SER A 154 36.18 -28.65 7.55
CA SER A 154 36.52 -28.58 8.98
C SER A 154 37.14 -29.88 9.49
N GLU A 155 36.71 -31.02 8.94
CA GLU A 155 37.25 -32.35 9.23
C GLU A 155 38.50 -32.72 8.38
N LYS A 156 38.97 -31.80 7.51
CA LYS A 156 40.06 -32.05 6.55
C LYS A 156 39.81 -33.23 5.60
N SER A 157 38.54 -33.47 5.28
CA SER A 157 38.06 -34.54 4.39
C SER A 157 38.03 -34.07 2.91
N SER A 158 38.01 -35.02 1.96
CA SER A 158 37.83 -34.70 0.53
C SER A 158 36.47 -34.06 0.26
N VAL A 159 36.44 -33.13 -0.69
CA VAL A 159 35.28 -32.31 -1.07
C VAL A 159 34.75 -32.63 -2.48
N ASP A 160 35.28 -33.67 -3.13
CA ASP A 160 35.04 -33.91 -4.55
C ASP A 160 33.60 -34.37 -4.86
N ASN A 161 32.87 -34.91 -3.87
CA ASN A 161 31.51 -35.47 -4.03
C ASN A 161 30.37 -34.54 -3.60
N ILE A 162 30.63 -33.26 -3.34
CA ILE A 162 29.61 -32.33 -2.82
C ILE A 162 28.60 -31.91 -3.90
N ALA A 163 29.09 -31.79 -5.13
CA ALA A 163 28.27 -31.51 -6.29
C ALA A 163 28.65 -32.49 -7.40
N ASN A 164 27.67 -32.92 -8.19
CA ASN A 164 27.96 -33.67 -9.42
C ASN A 164 28.70 -32.71 -10.36
N TRP A 165 30.01 -32.91 -10.51
CA TRP A 165 30.80 -32.11 -11.44
C TRP A 165 30.28 -32.39 -12.86
N SER A 166 29.91 -31.30 -13.54
CA SER A 166 29.44 -31.40 -14.92
C SER A 166 30.63 -31.80 -15.81
N PRO A 167 30.47 -32.73 -16.75
CA PRO A 167 31.57 -33.18 -17.60
C PRO A 167 32.15 -32.04 -18.46
N ASP A 168 33.41 -32.22 -18.84
CA ASP A 168 34.33 -31.31 -19.54
C ASP A 168 33.71 -30.32 -20.54
N SER A 169 33.23 -29.18 -20.03
CA SER A 169 32.91 -28.05 -20.90
C SER A 169 34.20 -27.39 -21.41
N ASN A 170 34.23 -27.10 -22.71
CA ASN A 170 35.29 -26.31 -23.32
C ASN A 170 35.14 -24.80 -23.12
N ASN A 171 34.02 -24.38 -22.52
CA ASN A 171 33.70 -22.98 -22.29
C ASN A 171 33.25 -22.74 -20.86
N CYS A 172 33.53 -21.54 -20.33
CA CYS A 172 32.98 -21.12 -19.04
C CYS A 172 31.45 -21.10 -19.11
N SER A 173 30.76 -21.68 -18.13
CA SER A 173 29.29 -21.70 -18.06
C SER A 173 28.64 -20.32 -17.86
N ILE A 174 29.43 -19.28 -17.59
CA ILE A 174 28.94 -17.94 -17.23
C ILE A 174 29.24 -16.92 -18.33
N CYS A 175 30.52 -16.74 -18.67
CA CYS A 175 30.91 -15.79 -19.72
C CYS A 175 31.14 -16.45 -21.09
N PHE A 176 30.95 -17.77 -21.19
CA PHE A 176 31.10 -18.55 -22.43
C PHE A 176 32.49 -18.51 -23.08
N VAL A 177 33.50 -17.95 -22.40
CA VAL A 177 34.86 -17.93 -22.93
C VAL A 177 35.39 -19.35 -23.12
N LYS A 178 36.04 -19.60 -24.26
CA LYS A 178 36.73 -20.86 -24.53
C LYS A 178 37.97 -20.97 -23.64
N PHE A 179 38.11 -22.10 -22.95
CA PHE A 179 39.29 -22.38 -22.14
C PHE A 179 40.51 -22.64 -23.02
N ASN A 180 41.68 -22.23 -22.52
CA ASN A 180 42.98 -22.41 -23.17
C ASN A 180 44.09 -22.44 -22.11
N LEU A 181 45.36 -22.36 -22.51
CA LEU A 181 46.49 -22.40 -21.58
C LEU A 181 46.52 -21.24 -20.57
N PHE A 182 45.98 -20.07 -20.94
CA PHE A 182 45.91 -18.88 -20.09
C PHE A 182 44.60 -18.79 -19.31
N ILE A 183 43.51 -19.33 -19.85
CA ILE A 183 42.18 -19.35 -19.22
C ILE A 183 41.89 -20.78 -18.78
N ARG A 184 42.26 -21.09 -17.54
CA ARG A 184 42.15 -22.44 -16.98
C ARG A 184 40.72 -22.78 -16.58
N ARG A 185 40.42 -24.08 -16.61
CA ARG A 185 39.16 -24.65 -16.14
C ARG A 185 39.16 -24.75 -14.63
N HIS A 186 38.05 -24.39 -14.01
CA HIS A 186 37.83 -24.64 -12.60
C HIS A 186 36.40 -25.07 -12.32
N HIS A 187 36.22 -26.03 -11.43
CA HIS A 187 34.90 -26.40 -10.93
C HIS A 187 34.48 -25.53 -9.74
N CYS A 188 33.23 -25.08 -9.74
CA CYS A 188 32.61 -24.56 -8.54
C CYS A 188 32.35 -25.70 -7.55
N ARG A 189 32.80 -25.57 -6.30
CA ARG A 189 32.60 -26.59 -5.25
C ARG A 189 31.14 -26.72 -4.78
N LEU A 190 30.26 -25.80 -5.18
CA LEU A 190 28.85 -25.79 -4.77
C LEU A 190 27.90 -26.33 -5.83
N CYS A 191 28.06 -25.95 -7.11
CA CYS A 191 27.22 -26.47 -8.20
C CYS A 191 27.90 -27.48 -9.12
N GLY A 192 29.24 -27.55 -9.15
CA GLY A 192 29.99 -28.41 -10.07
C GLY A 192 30.21 -27.83 -11.46
N ASP A 193 29.73 -26.63 -11.77
CA ASP A 193 29.91 -26.02 -13.09
C ASP A 193 31.38 -25.64 -13.37
N VAL A 194 31.76 -25.75 -14.65
CA VAL A 194 33.08 -25.33 -15.15
C VAL A 194 33.09 -23.82 -15.41
N VAL A 195 33.93 -23.10 -14.69
CA VAL A 195 34.04 -21.64 -14.72
C VAL A 195 35.48 -21.18 -14.89
N CYS A 196 35.67 -20.00 -15.48
CA CYS A 196 36.98 -19.37 -15.56
C CYS A 196 37.33 -18.61 -14.28
N ASP A 197 38.62 -18.32 -14.14
CA ASP A 197 39.17 -17.40 -13.17
C ASP A 197 39.98 -16.33 -13.93
N ASP A 198 39.54 -15.09 -13.84
CA ASP A 198 40.17 -13.95 -14.53
C ASP A 198 40.20 -12.75 -13.57
N PRO A 199 41.00 -12.82 -12.48
CA PRO A 199 40.98 -11.83 -11.41
C PRO A 199 41.49 -10.45 -11.89
N ASP A 200 42.35 -10.43 -12.90
CA ASP A 200 43.00 -9.20 -13.38
C ASP A 200 42.50 -8.73 -14.76
N GLY A 201 41.77 -9.56 -15.51
CA GLY A 201 41.28 -9.23 -16.85
C GLY A 201 39.88 -8.64 -16.92
N ILE A 202 39.24 -8.78 -18.08
CA ILE A 202 37.91 -8.19 -18.37
C ILE A 202 36.78 -9.08 -17.82
N ARG A 203 37.04 -10.38 -17.58
CA ARG A 203 36.04 -11.36 -17.12
C ARG A 203 36.03 -11.52 -15.60
N LYS A 204 36.31 -10.43 -14.88
CA LYS A 204 36.34 -10.41 -13.40
C LYS A 204 35.02 -10.95 -12.85
N GLY A 205 35.12 -11.97 -12.01
CA GLY A 205 34.01 -12.42 -11.17
C GLY A 205 33.14 -13.54 -11.73
N CYS A 206 33.55 -14.34 -12.73
CA CYS A 206 32.84 -15.61 -13.00
C CYS A 206 32.96 -16.60 -11.82
N SER A 207 34.13 -16.62 -11.18
CA SER A 207 34.35 -17.36 -9.94
C SER A 207 35.28 -16.60 -9.01
N ILE A 208 35.30 -17.02 -7.75
CA ILE A 208 36.18 -16.49 -6.71
C ILE A 208 36.74 -17.65 -5.89
N ASN A 209 37.98 -17.52 -5.44
CA ASN A 209 38.54 -18.39 -4.41
C ASN A 209 38.46 -17.66 -3.07
N VAL A 210 37.54 -18.09 -2.19
CA VAL A 210 37.15 -17.35 -1.00
C VAL A 210 37.46 -18.14 0.27
N PRO A 211 37.96 -17.51 1.34
CA PRO A 211 38.07 -18.16 2.64
C PRO A 211 36.69 -18.61 3.13
N LEU A 212 36.59 -19.85 3.61
CA LEU A 212 35.35 -20.47 4.07
C LEU A 212 34.66 -19.61 5.13
N ILE A 213 35.44 -19.15 6.12
CA ILE A 213 34.94 -18.37 7.26
C ILE A 213 34.19 -17.10 6.85
N ARG A 214 34.63 -16.41 5.78
CA ARG A 214 34.00 -15.15 5.31
C ARG A 214 32.58 -15.34 4.82
N LEU A 215 32.23 -16.54 4.36
CA LEU A 215 30.86 -16.86 3.96
C LEU A 215 30.04 -17.37 5.15
N VAL A 216 30.65 -18.12 6.07
CA VAL A 216 30.00 -18.58 7.31
C VAL A 216 29.57 -17.39 8.18
N GLU A 217 30.43 -16.39 8.34
CA GLU A 217 30.13 -15.13 9.06
C GLU A 217 28.87 -14.42 8.53
N LYS A 218 28.61 -14.52 7.23
CA LYS A 218 27.44 -13.90 6.57
C LYS A 218 26.19 -14.78 6.64
N LEU A 219 26.30 -16.03 7.09
CA LEU A 219 25.25 -17.03 7.04
C LEU A 219 25.10 -17.75 8.40
N PRO A 220 25.02 -17.02 9.53
CA PRO A 220 25.04 -17.63 10.86
C PRO A 220 23.85 -18.56 11.12
N ASN A 221 22.76 -18.39 10.38
CA ASN A 221 21.50 -19.13 10.57
C ASN A 221 21.44 -20.48 9.84
N LEU A 222 22.52 -20.88 9.15
CA LEU A 222 22.58 -22.22 8.54
C LEU A 222 22.99 -23.27 9.57
N ASN A 223 22.43 -24.47 9.45
CA ASN A 223 22.65 -25.58 10.40
C ASN A 223 24.00 -26.27 10.17
N TYR A 224 25.10 -25.63 10.57
CA TYR A 224 26.43 -26.23 10.59
C TYR A 224 26.55 -27.28 11.70
N GLN A 225 27.24 -28.39 11.44
CA GLN A 225 27.49 -29.42 12.46
C GLN A 225 28.70 -29.08 13.33
N VAL A 226 29.64 -28.30 12.78
CA VAL A 226 30.88 -27.88 13.43
C VAL A 226 31.00 -26.38 13.23
N THR A 227 31.37 -25.65 14.29
CA THR A 227 31.77 -24.25 14.16
C THR A 227 33.13 -24.22 13.46
N PRO A 228 33.22 -23.73 12.21
CA PRO A 228 34.49 -23.75 11.50
C PRO A 228 35.50 -22.86 12.24
N ALA A 229 36.72 -23.37 12.41
CA ALA A 229 37.81 -22.59 12.96
C ALA A 229 37.99 -21.29 12.17
N THR A 230 38.49 -20.23 12.80
CA THR A 230 38.77 -18.91 12.20
C THR A 230 39.91 -18.92 11.17
N ASP A 231 40.25 -20.09 10.64
CA ASP A 231 41.36 -20.30 9.73
C ASP A 231 41.03 -19.78 8.32
N GLU A 232 41.57 -18.60 7.99
CA GLU A 232 41.45 -18.00 6.67
C GLU A 232 42.21 -18.77 5.57
N GLN A 233 43.02 -19.77 5.92
CA GLN A 233 43.75 -20.60 4.95
C GLN A 233 42.83 -21.58 4.24
N VAL A 234 41.70 -21.98 4.86
CA VAL A 234 40.73 -22.88 4.24
C VAL A 234 39.92 -22.12 3.20
N LYS A 235 40.30 -22.26 1.94
CA LYS A 235 39.67 -21.58 0.79
C LYS A 235 38.98 -22.57 -0.14
N PHE A 236 37.89 -22.13 -0.76
CA PHE A 236 37.23 -22.90 -1.81
C PHE A 236 36.80 -22.00 -2.96
N ARG A 237 36.67 -22.62 -4.14
CA ARG A 237 36.19 -21.93 -5.33
C ARG A 237 34.67 -21.94 -5.45
N CYS A 238 34.09 -20.75 -5.56
CA CYS A 238 32.66 -20.51 -5.71
C CYS A 238 32.40 -19.72 -7.00
N CYS A 239 31.44 -20.14 -7.84
CA CYS A 239 31.01 -19.32 -8.97
C CYS A 239 30.11 -18.18 -8.51
N VAL A 240 29.98 -17.12 -9.32
CA VAL A 240 29.16 -15.96 -8.95
C VAL A 240 27.68 -16.29 -8.78
N ASN A 241 27.16 -17.25 -9.55
CA ASN A 241 25.77 -17.71 -9.42
C ASN A 241 25.53 -18.35 -8.04
N CYS A 242 26.40 -19.27 -7.62
CA CYS A 242 26.31 -19.87 -6.29
C CYS A 242 26.54 -18.85 -5.17
N LYS A 243 27.50 -17.93 -5.32
CA LYS A 243 27.72 -16.84 -4.36
C LYS A 243 26.46 -15.99 -4.18
N ASN A 244 25.83 -15.59 -5.29
CA ASN A 244 24.63 -14.77 -5.26
C ASN A 244 23.43 -15.52 -4.70
N ALA A 245 23.27 -16.80 -5.04
CA ALA A 245 22.22 -17.65 -4.49
C ALA A 245 22.39 -17.85 -2.97
N LEU A 246 23.62 -18.09 -2.52
CA LEU A 246 23.94 -18.31 -1.11
C LEU A 246 23.73 -17.04 -0.27
N LEU A 247 24.17 -15.88 -0.77
CA LEU A 247 24.06 -14.59 -0.09
C LEU A 247 22.77 -13.83 -0.41
N PHE A 248 21.76 -14.48 -1.00
CA PHE A 248 20.53 -13.81 -1.40
C PHE A 248 19.80 -13.20 -0.21
N ASP A 249 19.52 -14.00 0.82
CA ASP A 249 18.82 -13.53 2.03
C ASP A 249 19.68 -12.54 2.78
N TRP A 250 20.98 -12.82 2.96
CA TRP A 250 21.90 -11.88 3.60
C TRP A 250 21.90 -10.50 2.93
N LYS A 251 21.89 -10.42 1.59
CA LYS A 251 21.80 -9.13 0.88
C LYS A 251 20.43 -8.46 1.05
N ARG A 252 19.36 -9.24 1.09
CA ARG A 252 18.01 -8.71 1.32
C ARG A 252 17.88 -8.17 2.74
N ASP A 253 18.37 -8.93 3.72
CA ASP A 253 18.27 -8.62 5.15
C ASP A 253 19.27 -7.53 5.56
N ALA A 254 20.43 -7.42 4.91
CA ALA A 254 21.32 -6.26 5.04
C ALA A 254 20.67 -4.96 4.53
N ASN A 255 19.65 -5.07 3.67
CA ASN A 255 18.77 -3.99 3.24
C ASN A 255 17.40 -4.06 3.97
N GLY A 256 17.28 -4.90 5.00
CA GLY A 256 16.04 -5.56 5.43
C GLY A 256 15.21 -4.82 6.46
N ASP A 257 15.76 -3.82 7.14
CA ASP A 257 14.97 -2.92 7.97
C ASP A 257 14.36 -1.82 7.10
N ASN A 258 13.61 -2.22 6.07
CA ASN A 258 12.80 -1.26 5.33
C ASN A 258 11.44 -1.15 6.04
N PRO A 259 11.19 -0.06 6.81
CA PRO A 259 9.98 0.08 7.60
C PRO A 259 8.71 0.05 6.73
N ILE A 260 8.81 0.40 5.44
CA ILE A 260 7.68 0.34 4.50
C ILE A 260 7.18 -1.11 4.38
N PHE A 261 8.09 -2.06 4.16
CA PHE A 261 7.73 -3.46 3.96
C PHE A 261 7.35 -4.15 5.26
N THR A 262 7.99 -3.81 6.39
CA THR A 262 7.63 -4.36 7.70
C THR A 262 6.17 -4.10 8.05
N ILE A 263 5.70 -2.86 7.87
CA ILE A 263 4.30 -2.50 8.17
C ILE A 263 3.37 -3.05 7.09
N TYR A 264 3.79 -3.06 5.83
CA TYR A 264 3.00 -3.62 4.74
C TYR A 264 2.73 -5.12 4.91
N ASP A 265 3.73 -5.90 5.33
CA ASP A 265 3.57 -7.33 5.59
C ASP A 265 2.60 -7.60 6.74
N ALA A 266 2.62 -6.76 7.79
CA ALA A 266 1.61 -6.82 8.86
C ALA A 266 0.19 -6.53 8.33
N MET A 267 0.04 -5.49 7.49
CA MET A 267 -1.24 -5.18 6.83
C MET A 267 -1.73 -6.32 5.92
N LEU A 268 -0.83 -6.98 5.19
CA LEU A 268 -1.18 -8.13 4.35
C LEU A 268 -1.69 -9.32 5.17
N LEU A 269 -1.09 -9.58 6.34
CA LEU A 269 -1.55 -10.65 7.23
C LEU A 269 -2.97 -10.35 7.76
N GLN A 270 -3.21 -9.12 8.20
CA GLN A 270 -4.53 -8.67 8.67
C GLN A 270 -5.57 -8.75 7.55
N LYS A 271 -5.21 -8.31 6.34
CA LYS A 271 -6.04 -8.45 5.12
C LYS A 271 -6.47 -9.89 4.88
N GLN A 272 -5.52 -10.84 4.90
CA GLN A 272 -5.82 -12.27 4.72
C GLN A 272 -6.75 -12.82 5.81
N GLN A 273 -6.59 -12.38 7.06
CA GLN A 273 -7.49 -12.76 8.15
C GLN A 273 -8.92 -12.25 7.90
N ILE A 274 -9.08 -10.99 7.49
CA ILE A 274 -10.38 -10.38 7.17
C ILE A 274 -11.07 -11.13 6.02
N GLU A 275 -10.35 -11.39 4.92
CA GLU A 275 -10.87 -12.11 3.75
C GLU A 275 -11.33 -13.53 4.11
N ARG A 276 -10.70 -14.17 5.10
CA ARG A 276 -11.08 -15.50 5.57
C ARG A 276 -12.28 -15.48 6.53
N ILE A 277 -12.38 -14.47 7.41
CA ILE A 277 -13.41 -14.42 8.45
C ILE A 277 -14.75 -13.89 7.91
N ILE A 278 -14.75 -12.96 6.96
CA ILE A 278 -16.01 -12.38 6.43
C ILE A 278 -16.98 -13.44 5.90
N PRO A 279 -16.57 -14.36 5.00
CA PRO A 279 -17.48 -15.40 4.50
C PRO A 279 -17.99 -16.33 5.60
N GLN A 280 -17.15 -16.60 6.62
CA GLN A 280 -17.56 -17.41 7.78
C GLN A 280 -18.61 -16.69 8.60
N PHE A 281 -18.45 -15.38 8.82
CA PHE A 281 -19.42 -14.58 9.55
C PHE A 281 -20.76 -14.50 8.80
N GLU A 282 -20.74 -14.33 7.47
CA GLU A 282 -21.94 -14.35 6.62
C GLU A 282 -22.72 -15.66 6.71
N LEU A 283 -22.04 -16.80 6.72
CA LEU A 283 -22.70 -18.12 6.84
C LEU A 283 -23.28 -18.38 8.24
N LEU A 284 -22.64 -17.82 9.27
CA LEU A 284 -22.99 -18.05 10.66
C LEU A 284 -24.02 -17.06 11.20
N VAL A 285 -24.57 -16.15 10.38
CA VAL A 285 -25.52 -15.11 10.81
C VAL A 285 -26.72 -15.66 11.61
N ASN A 286 -27.09 -16.93 11.39
CA ASN A 286 -28.22 -17.58 12.07
C ASN A 286 -27.83 -18.41 13.32
N ASP A 287 -26.55 -18.61 13.62
CA ASP A 287 -26.06 -19.33 14.81
C ASP A 287 -25.47 -18.34 15.83
N SER A 288 -26.22 -18.03 16.90
CA SER A 288 -25.92 -16.89 17.78
C SER A 288 -24.56 -16.98 18.50
N LYS A 289 -24.08 -18.18 18.83
CA LYS A 289 -22.85 -18.34 19.63
C LYS A 289 -21.60 -18.30 18.76
N GLU A 290 -21.60 -19.03 17.63
CA GLU A 290 -20.47 -19.03 16.69
C GLU A 290 -20.41 -17.72 15.88
N SER A 291 -21.56 -17.07 15.65
CA SER A 291 -21.63 -15.72 15.08
C SER A 291 -20.92 -14.69 15.97
N LEU A 292 -21.18 -14.69 17.29
CA LEU A 292 -20.58 -13.73 18.22
C LEU A 292 -19.04 -13.84 18.25
N LYS A 293 -18.52 -15.07 18.25
CA LYS A 293 -17.07 -15.35 18.23
C LYS A 293 -16.42 -14.89 16.92
N SER A 294 -17.06 -15.19 15.78
CA SER A 294 -16.58 -14.78 14.46
C SER A 294 -16.62 -13.26 14.29
N ARG A 295 -17.68 -12.61 14.78
CA ARG A 295 -17.83 -11.15 14.83
C ARG A 295 -16.70 -10.50 15.62
N ASN A 296 -16.41 -10.98 16.83
CA ASN A 296 -15.36 -10.37 17.68
C ASN A 296 -13.97 -10.51 17.04
N LYS A 297 -13.68 -11.65 16.41
CA LYS A 297 -12.43 -11.84 15.65
C LYS A 297 -12.33 -10.90 14.44
N LEU A 298 -13.44 -10.73 13.71
CA LEU A 298 -13.48 -9.83 12.57
C LEU A 298 -13.26 -8.37 12.98
N VAL A 299 -13.92 -7.93 14.05
CA VAL A 299 -13.75 -6.58 14.61
C VAL A 299 -12.31 -6.35 15.03
N GLN A 300 -11.66 -7.32 15.68
CA GLN A 300 -10.26 -7.21 16.06
C GLN A 300 -9.36 -7.07 14.83
N ALA A 301 -9.52 -7.94 13.82
CA ALA A 301 -8.69 -7.89 12.60
C ALA A 301 -8.87 -6.58 11.81
N LEU A 302 -10.11 -6.06 11.74
CA LEU A 302 -10.39 -4.74 11.15
C LEU A 302 -9.70 -3.61 11.92
N LYS A 303 -9.71 -3.69 13.27
CA LYS A 303 -9.06 -2.69 14.12
C LYS A 303 -7.54 -2.73 13.99
N ASP A 304 -6.95 -3.92 13.98
CA ASP A 304 -5.50 -4.09 13.79
C ASP A 304 -5.03 -3.52 12.44
N LEU A 305 -5.84 -3.69 11.38
CA LEU A 305 -5.57 -3.10 10.06
C LEU A 305 -5.67 -1.58 10.07
N GLU A 306 -6.69 -1.02 10.73
CA GLU A 306 -6.84 0.43 10.91
C GLU A 306 -5.62 1.02 11.64
N ASP A 307 -5.19 0.40 12.73
CA ASP A 307 -4.05 0.84 13.53
C ASP A 307 -2.74 0.78 12.72
N SER A 308 -2.58 -0.27 11.90
CA SER A 308 -1.42 -0.42 11.00
C SER A 308 -1.43 0.63 9.88
N LEU A 309 -2.60 0.97 9.34
CA LEU A 309 -2.76 2.06 8.38
C LEU A 309 -2.44 3.43 8.98
N HIS A 310 -2.86 3.69 10.22
CA HIS A 310 -2.50 4.91 10.94
C HIS A 310 -1.01 5.00 11.19
N LEU A 311 -0.38 3.91 11.63
CA LEU A 311 1.06 3.84 11.81
C LEU A 311 1.79 4.12 10.49
N PHE A 312 1.38 3.46 9.41
CA PHE A 312 1.94 3.67 8.07
C PHE A 312 1.82 5.13 7.63
N ARG A 313 0.64 5.73 7.80
CA ARG A 313 0.41 7.15 7.48
C ARG A 313 1.34 8.06 8.26
N ASN A 314 1.41 7.87 9.57
CA ASN A 314 2.18 8.74 10.46
C ASN A 314 3.70 8.65 10.20
N LEU A 315 4.20 7.50 9.75
CA LEU A 315 5.61 7.31 9.46
C LEU A 315 6.02 7.81 8.07
N PHE A 316 5.14 7.74 7.07
CA PHE A 316 5.52 8.01 5.68
C PHE A 316 4.89 9.27 5.07
N TYR A 317 3.95 9.92 5.76
CA TYR A 317 3.32 11.14 5.27
C TYR A 317 3.45 12.31 6.24
N TYR A 318 3.32 13.51 5.71
CA TYR A 318 3.07 14.75 6.44
C TYR A 318 1.89 15.50 5.79
N LYS A 319 1.38 16.50 6.50
CA LYS A 319 0.25 17.32 6.05
C LYS A 319 0.76 18.73 5.72
N GLU A 320 0.49 19.20 4.51
CA GLU A 320 0.78 20.56 4.04
C GLU A 320 -0.44 21.05 3.24
N ASP A 321 -0.99 22.21 3.59
CA ASP A 321 -2.17 22.81 2.93
C ASP A 321 -3.35 21.83 2.72
N GLU A 322 -3.68 21.05 3.75
CA GLU A 322 -4.72 19.99 3.72
C GLU A 322 -4.42 18.81 2.77
N GLN A 323 -3.26 18.79 2.12
CA GLN A 323 -2.80 17.69 1.30
C GLN A 323 -1.90 16.74 2.10
N LEU A 324 -2.07 15.46 1.84
CA LEU A 324 -1.24 14.41 2.41
C LEU A 324 -0.10 14.10 1.45
N LEU A 325 1.13 14.46 1.83
CA LEU A 325 2.34 14.32 0.99
C LEU A 325 3.29 13.30 1.61
N VAL A 326 4.00 12.54 0.78
CA VAL A 326 5.01 11.58 1.24
C VAL A 326 6.21 12.33 1.78
N GLN A 327 6.73 11.91 2.94
CA GLN A 327 7.88 12.54 3.58
C GLN A 327 9.08 12.64 2.62
N PRO A 328 9.84 13.76 2.63
CA PRO A 328 10.92 13.99 1.66
C PRO A 328 11.99 12.90 1.62
N GLU A 329 12.29 12.29 2.77
CA GLU A 329 13.23 11.16 2.92
C GLU A 329 12.83 9.94 2.07
N TYR A 330 11.53 9.81 1.78
CA TYR A 330 10.95 8.71 1.02
C TYR A 330 10.48 9.12 -0.38
N ALA A 331 10.85 10.30 -0.88
CA ALA A 331 10.48 10.79 -2.21
C ALA A 331 10.77 9.78 -3.36
N PRO A 332 11.90 9.03 -3.37
CA PRO A 332 12.13 7.99 -4.39
C PRO A 332 11.08 6.87 -4.41
N TYR A 333 10.35 6.68 -3.31
CA TYR A 333 9.36 5.64 -3.08
C TYR A 333 7.92 6.18 -3.04
N GLU A 334 7.68 7.44 -3.39
CA GLU A 334 6.38 8.12 -3.30
C GLU A 334 5.24 7.29 -3.91
N LYS A 335 5.45 6.80 -5.14
CA LYS A 335 4.46 5.99 -5.85
C LYS A 335 4.17 4.66 -5.14
N LEU A 336 5.19 4.02 -4.57
CA LEU A 336 5.04 2.76 -3.86
C LEU A 336 4.22 2.97 -2.57
N ILE A 337 4.60 3.96 -1.76
CA ILE A 337 3.96 4.30 -0.48
C ILE A 337 2.50 4.72 -0.71
N SER A 338 2.25 5.54 -1.75
CA SER A 338 0.91 5.96 -2.16
C SER A 338 0.02 4.78 -2.53
N ASN A 339 0.52 3.88 -3.36
CA ASN A 339 -0.25 2.71 -3.79
C ASN A 339 -0.53 1.74 -2.64
N ILE A 340 0.43 1.50 -1.74
CA ILE A 340 0.25 0.65 -0.56
C ILE A 340 -0.86 1.24 0.33
N TYR A 341 -0.73 2.51 0.70
CA TYR A 341 -1.68 3.18 1.59
C TYR A 341 -3.09 3.23 0.97
N GLN A 342 -3.21 3.67 -0.28
CA GLN A 342 -4.50 3.74 -0.97
C GLN A 342 -5.16 2.37 -1.11
N SER A 343 -4.40 1.35 -1.52
CA SER A 343 -4.94 0.00 -1.69
C SER A 343 -5.46 -0.58 -0.38
N MET A 344 -4.74 -0.39 0.73
CA MET A 344 -5.13 -0.90 2.04
C MET A 344 -6.28 -0.08 2.65
N ALA A 345 -6.29 1.24 2.46
CA ALA A 345 -7.36 2.12 2.92
C ALA A 345 -8.69 1.81 2.20
N VAL A 346 -8.68 1.63 0.88
CA VAL A 346 -9.86 1.21 0.10
C VAL A 346 -10.33 -0.16 0.57
N PHE A 347 -9.43 -1.13 0.73
CA PHE A 347 -9.78 -2.45 1.24
C PHE A 347 -10.44 -2.38 2.64
N LEU A 348 -9.88 -1.60 3.58
CA LEU A 348 -10.48 -1.42 4.90
C LEU A 348 -11.88 -0.80 4.79
N GLN A 349 -12.03 0.27 4.00
CA GLN A 349 -13.31 0.96 3.81
C GLN A 349 -14.39 0.02 3.25
N ASP A 350 -14.07 -0.74 2.21
CA ASP A 350 -15.01 -1.70 1.60
C ASP A 350 -15.45 -2.77 2.60
N ASN A 351 -14.52 -3.28 3.42
CA ASN A 351 -14.83 -4.34 4.39
C ASN A 351 -15.53 -3.81 5.65
N LEU A 352 -15.33 -2.54 6.03
CA LEU A 352 -16.14 -1.89 7.07
C LEU A 352 -17.60 -1.76 6.63
N VAL A 353 -17.85 -1.42 5.36
CA VAL A 353 -19.21 -1.37 4.80
C VAL A 353 -19.85 -2.76 4.80
N LYS A 354 -19.14 -3.79 4.31
CA LYS A 354 -19.61 -5.18 4.33
C LYS A 354 -19.92 -5.65 5.75
N TYR A 355 -19.00 -5.43 6.69
CA TYR A 355 -19.21 -5.77 8.09
C TYR A 355 -20.48 -5.13 8.66
N LYS A 356 -20.72 -3.84 8.38
CA LYS A 356 -21.92 -3.13 8.82
C LYS A 356 -23.19 -3.79 8.27
N GLN A 357 -23.21 -4.11 6.97
CA GLN A 357 -24.35 -4.80 6.33
C GLN A 357 -24.65 -6.15 6.99
N ILE A 358 -23.62 -6.99 7.17
CA ILE A 358 -23.78 -8.33 7.78
C ILE A 358 -24.21 -8.21 9.24
N SER A 359 -23.63 -7.24 9.97
CA SER A 359 -23.99 -6.99 11.36
C SER A 359 -25.43 -6.51 11.52
N ASP A 360 -25.98 -5.76 10.56
CA ASP A 360 -27.36 -5.30 10.61
C ASP A 360 -28.34 -6.46 10.35
N THR A 361 -28.02 -7.37 9.42
CA THR A 361 -28.77 -8.63 9.23
C THR A 361 -28.71 -9.53 10.47
N TYR A 362 -27.55 -9.64 11.12
CA TYR A 362 -27.40 -10.39 12.37
C TYR A 362 -28.26 -9.83 13.50
N LYS A 363 -28.33 -8.49 13.64
CA LYS A 363 -29.20 -7.84 14.63
C LYS A 363 -30.69 -8.07 14.36
N GLN A 364 -31.09 -8.19 13.09
CA GLN A 364 -32.47 -8.46 12.70
C GLN A 364 -32.87 -9.93 12.95
N ASN A 365 -31.95 -10.88 12.76
CA ASN A 365 -32.20 -12.32 12.94
C ASN A 365 -31.96 -12.81 14.37
N SER A 366 -31.27 -12.03 15.20
CA SER A 366 -31.15 -12.32 16.63
C SER A 366 -32.49 -12.01 17.31
N PRO A 367 -33.05 -12.92 18.14
CA PRO A 367 -34.26 -12.62 18.89
C PRO A 367 -34.04 -11.33 19.69
N ALA A 368 -34.94 -10.35 19.50
CA ALA A 368 -34.92 -9.11 20.26
C ALA A 368 -34.79 -9.44 21.75
N PRO A 369 -33.88 -8.77 22.51
CA PRO A 369 -33.93 -8.83 23.95
C PRO A 369 -35.34 -8.40 24.37
N GLN A 370 -36.11 -9.33 24.95
CA GLN A 370 -37.34 -8.96 25.62
C GLN A 370 -36.93 -8.04 26.78
N THR A 371 -37.47 -6.82 26.76
CA THR A 371 -37.23 -5.67 27.64
C THR A 371 -35.92 -4.89 27.41
N PRO A 372 -35.98 -3.53 27.40
CA PRO A 372 -34.78 -2.71 27.45
C PRO A 372 -34.18 -2.87 28.84
N SER A 373 -33.22 -3.79 28.98
CA SER A 373 -32.30 -3.74 30.12
C SER A 373 -31.26 -2.66 29.82
N PRO A 374 -30.97 -1.76 30.78
CA PRO A 374 -29.94 -0.73 30.61
C PRO A 374 -28.59 -1.40 30.26
N PRO A 375 -27.72 -0.70 29.51
CA PRO A 375 -26.49 -1.29 28.97
C PRO A 375 -25.68 -1.93 30.10
N ARG A 376 -25.54 -3.27 30.09
CA ARG A 376 -24.76 -3.98 31.09
C ARG A 376 -23.30 -3.52 31.01
N LEU A 377 -22.88 -2.76 32.03
CA LEU A 377 -21.49 -2.37 32.26
C LEU A 377 -20.56 -3.59 32.19
N THR A 378 -19.41 -3.46 31.53
CA THR A 378 -18.40 -4.52 31.52
C THR A 378 -17.83 -4.74 32.93
N LYS A 379 -17.30 -5.93 33.24
CA LYS A 379 -16.67 -6.19 34.56
C LYS A 379 -15.58 -5.18 34.92
N LYS A 380 -14.86 -4.65 33.92
CA LYS A 380 -13.85 -3.61 34.11
C LYS A 380 -14.50 -2.28 34.50
N GLN A 381 -15.55 -1.86 33.78
CA GLN A 381 -16.29 -0.64 34.09
C GLN A 381 -16.97 -0.72 35.46
N ILE A 382 -17.57 -1.86 35.83
CA ILE A 382 -18.15 -2.07 37.17
C ILE A 382 -17.08 -1.89 38.25
N ARG A 383 -15.87 -2.44 38.05
CA ARG A 383 -14.78 -2.29 39.01
C ARG A 383 -14.32 -0.83 39.11
N GLU A 384 -14.11 -0.16 37.98
CA GLU A 384 -13.67 1.25 37.95
C GLU A 384 -14.72 2.17 38.60
N MET A 385 -16.00 1.94 38.31
CA MET A 385 -17.10 2.71 38.91
C MET A 385 -17.28 2.42 40.41
N ARG A 386 -17.07 1.18 40.87
CA ARG A 386 -17.06 0.85 42.31
C ARG A 386 -15.88 1.52 43.03
N GLU A 387 -14.70 1.54 42.41
CA GLU A 387 -13.53 2.24 42.95
C GLU A 387 -13.80 3.75 43.04
N GLN A 388 -14.41 4.36 42.01
CA GLN A 388 -14.83 5.75 42.03
C GLN A 388 -15.89 6.03 43.12
N LEU A 389 -16.91 5.18 43.22
CA LEU A 389 -17.97 5.29 44.24
C LEU A 389 -17.40 5.20 45.66
N MET A 390 -16.40 4.34 45.89
CA MET A 390 -15.71 4.23 47.17
C MET A 390 -14.98 5.52 47.52
N VAL A 391 -14.22 6.09 46.57
CA VAL A 391 -13.48 7.35 46.78
C VAL A 391 -14.44 8.52 47.04
N MET A 392 -15.53 8.64 46.26
CA MET A 392 -16.51 9.72 46.46
C MET A 392 -17.19 9.63 47.82
N ASN A 393 -17.55 8.42 48.27
CA ASN A 393 -18.13 8.22 49.61
C ASN A 393 -17.15 8.58 50.73
N GLU A 394 -15.87 8.25 50.57
CA GLU A 394 -14.83 8.64 51.53
C GLU A 394 -14.63 10.17 51.56
N GLN A 395 -14.59 10.82 50.40
CA GLN A 395 -14.52 12.29 50.31
C GLN A 395 -15.73 12.97 50.96
N LYS A 396 -16.94 12.48 50.71
CA LYS A 396 -18.16 12.99 51.36
C LYS A 396 -18.07 12.86 52.88
N PHE A 397 -17.60 11.73 53.40
CA PHE A 397 -17.42 11.54 54.85
C PHE A 397 -16.43 12.54 55.45
N LEU A 398 -15.31 12.80 54.77
CA LEU A 398 -14.32 13.79 55.21
C LEU A 398 -14.91 15.20 55.22
N VAL A 399 -15.63 15.58 54.17
CA VAL A 399 -16.30 16.89 54.07
C VAL A 399 -17.38 17.04 55.16
N GLU A 400 -18.19 16.01 55.42
CA GLU A 400 -19.16 16.02 56.51
C GLU A 400 -18.52 16.19 57.89
N LYS A 401 -17.35 15.59 58.10
CA LYS A 401 -16.58 15.78 59.33
C LYS A 401 -16.04 17.21 59.44
N LEU A 402 -15.50 17.75 58.35
CA LEU A 402 -15.04 19.14 58.29
C LEU A 402 -16.19 20.13 58.56
N ILE A 403 -17.36 19.93 57.96
CA ILE A 403 -18.56 20.74 58.23
C ILE A 403 -18.89 20.72 59.72
N LYS A 404 -18.88 19.55 60.37
CA LYS A 404 -19.15 19.42 61.83
C LYS A 404 -18.12 20.17 62.66
N ASP A 405 -16.84 20.07 62.31
CA ASP A 405 -15.75 20.72 63.03
C ASP A 405 -15.76 22.25 62.83
N TYR A 406 -16.04 22.73 61.63
CA TYR A 406 -16.15 24.16 61.32
C TYR A 406 -17.40 24.78 61.95
N THR A 407 -18.52 24.03 62.01
CA THR A 407 -19.72 24.45 62.74
C THR A 407 -19.43 24.61 64.24
N LYS A 408 -18.67 23.69 64.85
CA LYS A 408 -18.23 23.82 66.25
C LYS A 408 -17.32 25.04 66.45
N GLN A 409 -16.46 25.33 65.48
CA GLN A 409 -15.53 26.46 65.51
C GLN A 409 -16.18 27.80 65.10
N ARG A 410 -17.48 27.81 64.75
CA ARG A 410 -18.23 29.01 64.31
C ARG A 410 -17.61 29.72 63.10
N ARG A 411 -16.90 28.97 62.23
CA ARG A 411 -16.33 29.48 60.98
C ARG A 411 -17.35 29.35 59.85
N PHE A 412 -18.34 30.26 59.85
CA PHE A 412 -19.49 30.18 58.97
C PHE A 412 -19.18 30.59 57.51
N ASP A 413 -18.19 31.46 57.30
CA ASP A 413 -17.83 31.96 55.96
C ASP A 413 -17.35 30.86 55.00
N GLU A 414 -16.77 29.78 55.53
CA GLU A 414 -16.27 28.63 54.76
C GLU A 414 -17.27 27.47 54.72
N LEU A 415 -18.37 27.56 55.48
CA LEU A 415 -19.36 26.50 55.61
C LEU A 415 -20.21 26.36 54.36
N ASP A 416 -20.58 27.47 53.72
CA ASP A 416 -21.39 27.46 52.50
C ASP A 416 -20.68 26.70 51.37
N THR A 417 -19.37 26.94 51.19
CA THR A 417 -18.56 26.23 50.19
C THR A 417 -18.48 24.73 50.48
N LEU A 418 -18.32 24.33 51.75
CA LEU A 418 -18.28 22.92 52.14
C LEU A 418 -19.65 22.24 51.98
N ILE A 419 -20.75 22.94 52.25
CA ILE A 419 -22.11 22.44 52.03
C ILE A 419 -22.36 22.23 50.54
N THR A 420 -21.99 23.19 49.70
CA THR A 420 -22.09 23.03 48.23
C THR A 420 -21.27 21.84 47.75
N ASN A 421 -20.02 21.71 48.21
CA ASN A 421 -19.17 20.57 47.84
C ASN A 421 -19.77 19.22 48.30
N LYS A 422 -20.35 19.17 49.49
CA LYS A 422 -21.07 17.99 49.97
C LYS A 422 -22.25 17.64 49.05
N THR A 423 -23.04 18.63 48.64
CA THR A 423 -24.19 18.41 47.75
C THR A 423 -23.75 17.88 46.39
N GLU A 424 -22.71 18.45 45.79
CA GLU A 424 -22.13 17.97 44.52
C GLU A 424 -21.61 16.52 44.63
N LEU A 425 -20.92 16.19 45.73
CA LEU A 425 -20.48 14.82 46.00
C LEU A 425 -21.67 13.87 46.16
N GLN A 426 -22.76 14.31 46.80
CA GLN A 426 -23.98 13.50 46.93
C GLN A 426 -24.66 13.23 45.58
N GLU A 427 -24.78 14.24 44.71
CA GLU A 427 -25.34 14.09 43.37
C GLU A 427 -24.49 13.14 42.52
N THR A 428 -23.17 13.27 42.61
CA THR A 428 -22.23 12.39 41.89
C THR A 428 -22.31 10.94 42.38
N ILE A 429 -22.39 10.72 43.69
CA ILE A 429 -22.59 9.39 44.29
C ILE A 429 -23.91 8.79 43.80
N GLN A 430 -25.01 9.57 43.82
CA GLN A 430 -26.31 9.10 43.38
C GLN A 430 -26.30 8.72 41.89
N SER A 431 -25.67 9.55 41.03
CA SER A 431 -25.51 9.24 39.61
C SER A 431 -24.73 7.94 39.40
N LEU A 432 -23.64 7.73 40.16
CA LEU A 432 -22.84 6.51 40.08
C LEU A 432 -23.60 5.28 40.58
N GLU A 433 -24.40 5.41 41.64
CA GLU A 433 -25.27 4.33 42.16
C GLU A 433 -26.38 3.98 41.17
N GLU A 434 -26.99 4.97 40.52
CA GLU A 434 -28.01 4.79 39.48
C GLU A 434 -27.44 4.10 38.23
N GLU A 435 -26.23 4.50 37.79
CA GLU A 435 -25.55 3.85 36.67
C GLU A 435 -25.05 2.43 36.99
N LEU A 436 -24.60 2.17 38.23
CA LEU A 436 -24.20 0.83 38.69
C LEU A 436 -25.38 -0.10 38.92
N GLY A 437 -26.55 0.41 39.31
CA GLY A 437 -27.76 -0.35 39.59
C GLY A 437 -27.52 -1.48 40.61
N GLU A 438 -27.91 -2.71 40.26
CA GLU A 438 -27.70 -3.91 41.11
C GLU A 438 -26.21 -4.21 41.41
N PHE A 439 -25.28 -3.61 40.66
CA PHE A 439 -23.84 -3.79 40.86
C PHE A 439 -23.22 -2.77 41.82
N ALA A 440 -23.98 -1.89 42.47
CA ALA A 440 -23.43 -0.90 43.40
C ALA A 440 -22.92 -1.53 44.73
N PHE A 441 -23.45 -2.70 45.12
CA PHE A 441 -23.18 -3.35 46.41
C PHE A 441 -22.40 -4.67 46.30
#